data_AF-A0A6A6EGM3-F1
#
_entry.id   AF-A0A6A6EGM3-F1
#
_cell.length_a   1.000
_cell.length_b   1.000
_cell.length_c   1.000
_cell.angle_alpha   90.00
_cell.angle_beta   90.00
_cell.angle_gamma   90.00
#
_symmetry.space_group_name_H-M   'P 1'
#
loop_
_entity.id
_entity.type
_entity.pdbx_description
1 polymer ?
#
loop_
_entity_poly.entity_id
_entity_poly.type
_entity_poly.pdbx_seq_one_letter_code
_entity_poly.pdbx_strand_id
1 'polypeptide(L)'
;MHRDIKPENILVLTRDPLYIKLADFSLIKVGNSLKTICGTGTYCPPEIAKYFRLSKLAPKDKYTEAVDIWSLGVVILRFALPSLPHPGSGVGIDWCEKIIDEVNDYNDDLINFLLTAMLVMRPESRYLVQICLDRVEALFIPSRDNSLTPTPASYTEECETTAVGYHAKERLTEEQLTSSGDINSHLRSFKI
;
A
#
# COMPACT_ATOMS: atom_id res chain seq x y z
N MET A 1 3.11 -0.38 -6.37
CA MET A 1 3.22 -0.29 -4.90
C MET A 1 1.84 -0.06 -4.30
N HIS A 2 1.50 -0.76 -3.21
CA HIS A 2 0.23 -0.65 -2.48
C HIS A 2 0.24 0.46 -1.43
N ARG A 3 1.31 0.57 -0.63
CA ARG A 3 1.61 1.65 0.33
C ARG A 3 0.68 1.76 1.54
N ASP A 4 -0.17 0.77 1.77
CA ASP A 4 -0.97 0.66 2.99
C ASP A 4 -1.27 -0.82 3.29
N ILE A 5 -0.25 -1.67 3.18
CA ILE A 5 -0.37 -3.07 3.59
C ILE A 5 -0.44 -3.11 5.12
N LYS A 6 -1.55 -3.63 5.63
CA LYS A 6 -1.89 -3.75 7.05
C LYS A 6 -2.96 -4.83 7.22
N PRO A 7 -3.19 -5.37 8.43
CA PRO A 7 -4.14 -6.46 8.65
C PRO A 7 -5.56 -6.11 8.20
N GLU A 8 -5.99 -4.86 8.35
CA GLU A 8 -7.32 -4.40 7.94
C GLU A 8 -7.56 -4.50 6.42
N ASN A 9 -6.46 -4.50 5.65
CA ASN A 9 -6.48 -4.61 4.19
C ASN A 9 -6.21 -6.05 3.70
N ILE A 10 -6.12 -7.03 4.60
CA ILE A 10 -6.08 -8.47 4.29
C ILE A 10 -7.46 -9.07 4.53
N LEU A 11 -8.22 -9.28 3.47
CA LEU A 11 -9.58 -9.82 3.55
C LEU A 11 -9.57 -11.33 3.44
N VAL A 12 -10.36 -12.00 4.28
CA VAL A 12 -10.59 -13.45 4.23
C VAL A 12 -11.91 -13.70 3.49
N LEU A 13 -11.86 -14.38 2.34
CA LEU A 13 -13.04 -14.77 1.57
C LEU A 13 -13.62 -16.09 2.06
N THR A 14 -12.76 -17.09 2.27
CA THR A 14 -13.11 -18.40 2.83
C THR A 14 -12.05 -18.79 3.86
N ARG A 15 -12.46 -19.53 4.88
CA ARG A 15 -11.56 -20.05 5.93
C ARG A 15 -11.10 -21.48 5.66
N ASP A 16 -11.89 -22.24 4.91
CA ASP A 16 -11.58 -23.61 4.52
C ASP A 16 -12.09 -23.90 3.09
N PRO A 17 -11.19 -24.00 2.09
CA PRO A 17 -9.77 -23.67 2.18
C PRO A 17 -9.57 -22.18 2.49
N LEU A 18 -8.46 -21.84 3.14
CA LEU A 18 -8.13 -20.44 3.42
C LEU A 18 -7.91 -19.70 2.09
N TYR A 19 -8.71 -18.67 1.84
CA TYR A 19 -8.58 -17.80 0.68
C TYR A 19 -8.56 -16.35 1.13
N ILE A 20 -7.46 -15.65 0.83
CA ILE A 20 -7.24 -14.26 1.21
C ILE A 20 -7.06 -13.36 -0.01
N LYS A 21 -7.44 -12.08 0.14
CA LYS A 21 -7.26 -11.04 -0.88
C LYS A 21 -6.75 -9.76 -0.24
N LEU A 22 -5.85 -9.08 -0.95
CA LEU A 22 -5.48 -7.70 -0.63
C LEU A 22 -6.60 -6.75 -1.07
N ALA A 23 -6.86 -5.72 -0.26
CA ALA A 23 -7.87 -4.69 -0.52
C ALA A 23 -7.32 -3.28 -0.25
N ASP A 24 -8.13 -2.28 -0.56
CA ASP A 24 -7.81 -0.84 -0.41
C ASP A 24 -6.60 -0.36 -1.23
N PHE A 25 -6.85 -0.25 -2.54
CA PHE A 25 -5.89 0.24 -3.51
C PHE A 25 -5.89 1.77 -3.67
N SER A 26 -6.51 2.51 -2.74
CA SER A 26 -6.65 3.96 -2.82
C SER A 26 -5.31 4.72 -2.87
N LEU A 27 -4.24 4.10 -2.35
CA LEU A 27 -2.89 4.67 -2.32
C LEU A 27 -1.95 4.11 -3.40
N ILE A 28 -2.45 3.25 -4.30
CA ILE A 28 -1.64 2.62 -5.35
C ILE A 28 -0.88 3.67 -6.16
N LYS A 29 0.37 3.33 -6.49
CA LYS A 29 1.09 3.97 -7.58
C LYS A 29 1.81 2.96 -8.46
N VAL A 30 1.76 3.22 -9.76
CA VAL A 30 2.60 2.60 -10.79
C VAL A 30 3.82 3.49 -11.03
N GLY A 31 5.02 2.94 -10.92
CA GLY A 31 6.29 3.63 -11.16
C GLY A 31 7.25 3.62 -9.96
N ASN A 32 8.54 3.85 -10.22
CA ASN A 32 9.64 3.48 -9.32
C ASN A 32 10.10 4.63 -8.39
N SER A 33 9.27 5.66 -8.20
CA SER A 33 9.72 6.89 -7.54
C SER A 33 8.58 7.74 -7.00
N LEU A 34 8.37 7.70 -5.69
CA LEU A 34 7.39 8.53 -5.00
C LEU A 34 8.03 9.48 -4.00
N LYS A 35 7.36 10.61 -3.74
CA LYS A 35 7.76 11.65 -2.77
C LYS A 35 6.64 12.03 -1.78
N THR A 36 5.57 11.23 -1.68
CA THR A 36 4.42 11.55 -0.82
C THR A 36 4.34 10.56 0.33
N ILE A 37 4.17 11.08 1.56
CA ILE A 37 3.96 10.29 2.77
C ILE A 37 2.47 9.94 2.86
N CYS A 38 2.16 8.65 2.95
CA CYS A 38 0.81 8.15 3.21
C CYS A 38 0.90 6.74 3.83
N GLY A 39 -0.25 6.20 4.27
CA GLY A 39 -0.35 4.88 4.87
C GLY A 39 -0.36 4.92 6.40
N THR A 40 -0.29 3.74 7.01
CA THR A 40 -0.40 3.55 8.46
C THR A 40 0.98 3.49 9.12
N GLY A 41 1.27 4.42 10.04
CA GLY A 41 2.62 4.61 10.62
C GLY A 41 3.24 3.39 11.31
N THR A 42 2.43 2.46 11.81
CA THR A 42 2.89 1.22 12.47
C THR A 42 3.49 0.19 11.51
N TYR A 43 2.97 0.12 10.28
CA TYR A 43 3.42 -0.82 9.25
C TYR A 43 4.42 -0.14 8.30
N CYS A 44 4.74 1.13 8.57
CA CYS A 44 5.60 1.95 7.78
C CYS A 44 7.06 1.53 7.96
N PRO A 45 7.85 1.42 6.88
CA PRO A 45 9.28 1.13 6.97
C PRO A 45 10.08 2.33 7.51
N PRO A 46 11.29 2.11 8.05
CA PRO A 46 12.10 3.16 8.69
C PRO A 46 12.40 4.35 7.79
N GLU A 47 12.62 4.14 6.49
CA GLU A 47 12.90 5.20 5.52
C GLU A 47 11.71 6.12 5.24
N ILE A 48 10.48 5.69 5.52
CA ILE A 48 9.29 6.54 5.47
C ILE A 48 8.94 7.03 6.89
N ALA A 49 9.10 6.18 7.90
CA ALA A 49 8.69 6.45 9.28
C ALA A 49 9.38 7.69 9.86
N LYS A 50 10.62 7.97 9.45
CA LYS A 50 11.36 9.21 9.78
C LYS A 50 10.64 10.51 9.38
N TYR A 51 9.73 10.45 8.42
CA TYR A 51 8.98 11.61 7.94
C TYR A 51 7.54 11.69 8.45
N PHE A 52 6.97 10.62 9.01
CA PHE A 52 5.59 10.63 9.51
C PHE A 52 5.35 11.67 10.62
N ARG A 53 6.38 12.02 11.40
CA ARG A 53 6.33 13.09 12.41
C ARG A 53 6.65 14.48 11.86
N LEU A 54 7.13 14.57 10.63
CA LEU A 54 7.56 15.81 9.99
C LEU A 54 6.53 16.22 8.93
N SER A 55 5.39 16.75 9.38
CA SER A 55 4.23 17.13 8.54
C SER A 55 4.52 18.14 7.42
N LYS A 56 5.73 18.70 7.34
CA LYS A 56 6.14 19.72 6.37
C LYS A 56 7.25 19.30 5.41
N LEU A 57 7.78 18.07 5.51
CA LEU A 57 8.89 17.63 4.67
C LEU A 57 8.42 16.52 3.73
N ALA A 58 8.32 16.85 2.45
CA ALA A 58 8.27 15.83 1.42
C ALA A 58 9.61 15.04 1.44
N PRO A 59 9.55 13.71 1.44
CA PRO A 59 10.71 12.86 1.30
C PRO A 59 11.59 13.28 0.14
N LYS A 60 12.87 13.48 0.45
CA LYS A 60 13.89 13.80 -0.56
C LYS A 60 14.24 12.57 -1.40
N ASP A 61 14.21 11.41 -0.75
CA ASP A 61 14.56 10.12 -1.33
C ASP A 61 13.35 9.49 -2.02
N LYS A 62 13.61 8.77 -3.11
CA LYS A 62 12.59 8.03 -3.85
C LYS A 62 12.31 6.71 -3.14
N TYR A 63 11.04 6.42 -2.87
CA TYR A 63 10.66 5.10 -2.36
C TYR A 63 10.41 4.10 -3.49
N THR A 64 10.75 2.83 -3.23
CA THR A 64 10.60 1.66 -4.12
C THR A 64 9.61 0.66 -3.53
N GLU A 65 9.33 -0.42 -4.25
CA GLU A 65 8.54 -1.57 -3.81
C GLU A 65 9.02 -2.20 -2.48
N ALA A 66 10.27 -1.95 -2.07
CA ALA A 66 10.81 -2.36 -0.78
C ALA A 66 9.98 -1.89 0.43
N VAL A 67 9.15 -0.85 0.25
CA VAL A 67 8.24 -0.36 1.31
C VAL A 67 7.11 -1.35 1.58
N ASP A 68 6.54 -1.95 0.52
CA ASP A 68 5.47 -2.93 0.65
C ASP A 68 6.00 -4.24 1.24
N ILE A 69 7.27 -4.58 0.93
CA ILE A 69 7.94 -5.77 1.47
C ILE A 69 8.09 -5.67 2.99
N TRP A 70 8.52 -4.53 3.50
CA TRP A 70 8.57 -4.30 4.94
C TRP A 70 7.17 -4.38 5.56
N SER A 71 6.20 -3.64 5.02
CA SER A 71 4.84 -3.59 5.59
C SER A 71 4.21 -4.99 5.66
N LEU A 72 4.38 -5.80 4.62
CA LEU A 72 3.94 -7.20 4.62
C LEU A 72 4.69 -8.03 5.67
N GLY A 73 6.00 -7.83 5.84
CA GLY A 73 6.79 -8.51 6.86
C GLY A 73 6.26 -8.24 8.28
N VAL A 74 5.90 -6.98 8.58
CA VAL A 74 5.29 -6.61 9.86
C VAL A 74 3.92 -7.28 10.04
N VAL A 75 3.10 -7.37 8.99
CA VAL A 75 1.80 -8.07 9.03
C VAL A 75 1.97 -9.56 9.31
N ILE A 76 2.88 -10.24 8.60
CA ILE A 76 3.16 -11.66 8.82
C ILE A 76 3.66 -11.89 10.24
N LEU A 77 4.62 -11.07 10.68
CA LEU A 77 5.17 -11.14 12.03
C LEU A 77 4.08 -10.99 13.09
N ARG A 78 3.13 -10.05 12.90
CA ARG A 78 2.00 -9.81 13.81
C ARG A 78 1.09 -11.04 13.93
N PHE A 79 0.87 -11.76 12.83
CA PHE A 79 0.06 -12.99 12.84
C PHE A 79 0.81 -14.18 13.43
N ALA A 80 2.12 -14.28 13.21
CA ALA A 80 2.96 -15.34 13.76
C ALA A 80 3.16 -15.18 15.28
N LEU A 81 3.31 -13.93 15.76
CA LEU A 81 3.59 -13.60 17.16
C LEU A 81 2.59 -12.55 17.70
N PRO A 82 1.39 -12.97 18.14
CA PRO A 82 0.38 -12.06 18.67
C PRO A 82 0.82 -11.30 19.93
N SER A 83 1.78 -11.85 20.67
CA SER A 83 2.38 -11.29 21.90
C SER A 83 3.35 -10.14 21.67
N LEU A 84 3.63 -9.78 20.41
CA LEU A 84 4.44 -8.61 20.11
C LEU A 84 3.82 -7.33 20.67
N PRO A 85 4.66 -6.33 21.00
CA PRO A 85 4.24 -5.08 21.59
C PRO A 85 3.18 -4.45 20.71
N HIS A 86 2.25 -3.77 21.38
CA HIS A 86 1.19 -3.11 20.67
C HIS A 86 1.76 -1.94 19.86
N PRO A 87 1.27 -1.76 18.62
CA PRO A 87 1.42 -0.53 17.87
C PRO A 87 1.18 0.69 18.77
N GLY A 88 2.21 1.53 18.98
CA GLY A 88 2.10 2.71 19.87
C GLY A 88 2.97 2.67 21.12
N SER A 89 3.66 1.56 21.41
CA SER A 89 4.74 1.54 22.43
C SER A 89 6.06 2.16 21.95
N GLY A 90 6.05 2.69 20.73
CA GLY A 90 7.14 3.36 20.02
C GLY A 90 6.58 4.01 18.75
N VAL A 91 7.38 4.83 18.09
CA VAL A 91 6.97 5.59 16.89
C VAL A 91 8.15 5.80 15.96
N GLY A 92 7.90 5.89 14.65
CA GLY A 92 8.96 6.22 13.71
C GLY A 92 9.99 5.10 13.58
N ILE A 93 11.27 5.48 13.55
CA ILE A 93 12.39 4.54 13.45
C ILE A 93 12.50 3.68 14.72
N ASP A 94 12.33 4.27 15.91
CA ASP A 94 12.44 3.56 17.19
C ASP A 94 11.49 2.36 17.28
N TRP A 95 10.30 2.48 16.67
CA TRP A 95 9.37 1.36 16.55
C TRP A 95 9.91 0.22 15.66
N CYS A 96 10.54 0.58 14.54
CA CYS A 96 11.12 -0.37 13.59
C CYS A 96 12.28 -1.15 14.23
N GLU A 97 13.12 -0.47 15.01
CA GLU A 97 14.24 -1.10 15.73
C GLU A 97 13.71 -2.04 16.81
N LYS A 98 12.75 -1.57 17.62
CA LYS A 98 12.16 -2.34 18.70
C LYS A 98 11.58 -3.68 18.24
N ILE A 99 10.82 -3.70 17.14
CA ILE A 99 10.21 -4.94 16.65
C ILE A 99 11.26 -5.95 16.17
N ILE A 100 12.40 -5.49 15.65
CA ILE A 100 13.50 -6.36 15.23
C ILE A 100 14.20 -6.92 16.47
N ASP A 101 14.55 -6.06 17.43
CA ASP A 101 15.27 -6.44 18.63
C ASP A 101 14.50 -7.50 19.44
N GLU A 102 13.18 -7.36 19.57
CA GLU A 102 12.36 -8.31 20.32
C GLU A 102 12.27 -9.70 19.70
N VAL A 103 12.46 -9.83 18.38
CA VAL A 103 12.34 -11.11 17.68
C VAL A 103 13.69 -11.69 17.25
N ASN A 104 14.79 -10.96 17.48
CA ASN A 104 16.12 -11.36 17.05
C ASN A 104 16.63 -12.65 17.73
N ASP A 105 16.12 -12.97 18.92
CA ASP A 105 16.49 -14.18 19.66
C ASP A 105 15.57 -15.39 19.35
N TYR A 106 14.57 -15.23 18.47
CA TYR A 106 13.68 -16.33 18.10
C TYR A 106 14.37 -17.28 17.13
N ASN A 107 14.48 -18.55 17.52
CA ASN A 107 14.98 -19.61 16.66
C ASN A 107 13.82 -20.26 15.88
N ASP A 108 13.33 -19.55 14.85
CA ASP A 108 12.23 -20.00 13.99
C ASP A 108 12.53 -19.64 12.52
N ASP A 109 12.31 -20.58 11.60
CA ASP A 109 12.68 -20.42 10.19
C ASP A 109 11.90 -19.30 9.49
N LEU A 110 10.62 -19.10 9.85
CA LEU A 110 9.82 -17.99 9.34
C LEU A 110 10.36 -16.66 9.89
N ILE A 111 10.69 -16.59 11.18
CA ILE A 111 11.25 -15.38 11.77
C ILE A 111 12.62 -15.04 11.15
N ASN A 112 13.47 -16.04 10.97
CA ASN A 112 14.77 -15.89 10.30
C ASN A 112 14.60 -15.38 8.86
N PHE A 113 13.62 -15.91 8.13
CA PHE A 113 13.28 -15.40 6.79
C PHE A 113 12.82 -13.94 6.85
N LEU A 114 11.91 -13.60 7.77
CA LEU A 114 11.42 -12.23 7.92
C LEU A 114 12.56 -11.26 8.20
N LEU A 115 13.46 -11.58 9.14
CA LEU A 115 14.59 -10.73 9.54
C LEU A 115 15.66 -10.60 8.44
N THR A 116 15.84 -11.62 7.60
CA THR A 116 16.86 -11.61 6.54
C THR A 116 16.37 -11.03 5.22
N ALA A 117 15.09 -11.15 4.91
CA ALA A 117 14.52 -10.77 3.61
C ALA A 117 13.63 -9.52 3.65
N MET A 118 12.81 -9.36 4.70
CA MET A 118 11.70 -8.39 4.70
C MET A 118 11.87 -7.25 5.72
N LEU A 119 12.22 -7.57 6.96
CA LEU A 119 12.39 -6.66 8.09
C LEU A 119 13.83 -6.14 8.19
N VAL A 120 14.41 -5.76 7.06
CA VAL A 120 15.77 -5.19 6.98
C VAL A 120 15.70 -3.67 7.00
N MET A 121 16.45 -3.02 7.88
CA MET A 121 16.38 -1.56 8.08
C MET A 121 16.72 -0.75 6.82
N ARG A 122 17.66 -1.23 6.00
CA ARG A 122 18.03 -0.58 4.75
C ARG A 122 17.16 -1.12 3.59
N PRO A 123 16.38 -0.29 2.88
CA PRO A 123 15.49 -0.77 1.84
C PRO A 123 16.22 -1.46 0.68
N GLU A 124 17.40 -0.99 0.31
CA GLU A 124 18.25 -1.59 -0.73
C GLU A 124 18.84 -2.95 -0.35
N SER A 125 18.79 -3.31 0.93
CA SER A 125 19.22 -4.62 1.44
C SER A 125 18.04 -5.59 1.62
N ARG A 126 16.79 -5.13 1.44
CA ARG A 126 15.63 -6.01 1.41
C ARG A 126 15.62 -6.80 0.11
N TYR A 127 15.11 -8.01 0.20
CA TYR A 127 15.06 -8.90 -0.95
C TYR A 127 14.00 -8.43 -1.94
N LEU A 128 14.19 -8.72 -3.22
CA LEU A 128 13.16 -8.49 -4.22
C LEU A 128 11.97 -9.43 -3.97
N VAL A 129 10.77 -8.98 -4.32
CA VAL A 129 9.52 -9.76 -4.14
C VAL A 129 9.63 -11.18 -4.70
N GLN A 130 10.25 -11.33 -5.87
CA GLN A 130 10.44 -12.65 -6.47
C GLN A 130 11.31 -13.56 -5.60
N ILE A 131 12.40 -13.04 -5.05
CA ILE A 131 13.30 -13.82 -4.18
C ILE A 131 12.59 -14.16 -2.86
N CYS A 132 11.76 -13.25 -2.33
CA CYS A 132 10.92 -13.54 -1.16
C CYS A 132 9.95 -14.69 -1.43
N LEU A 133 9.32 -14.71 -2.61
CA LEU A 133 8.40 -15.77 -3.01
C LEU A 133 9.13 -17.12 -3.13
N ASP A 134 10.23 -17.16 -3.87
CA ASP A 134 11.01 -18.39 -4.07
C ASP A 134 11.50 -18.97 -2.72
N ARG A 135 11.87 -18.11 -1.78
CA ARG A 135 12.33 -18.52 -0.45
C ARG A 135 11.19 -19.02 0.44
N VAL A 136 10.05 -18.33 0.47
CA VAL A 136 8.94 -18.77 1.33
C VAL A 136 8.38 -20.11 0.87
N GLU A 137 8.34 -20.36 -0.43
CA GLU A 137 7.98 -21.67 -0.98
C GLU A 137 8.93 -22.79 -0.53
N ALA A 138 10.21 -22.47 -0.34
CA ALA A 138 11.21 -23.43 0.18
C ALA A 138 11.12 -23.65 1.70
N LEU A 139 10.58 -22.69 2.47
CA LEU A 139 10.37 -22.82 3.92
C LEU A 139 9.22 -23.77 4.26
N PHE A 140 8.19 -23.80 3.40
CA PHE A 140 7.03 -24.66 3.59
C PHE A 140 7.22 -26.00 2.86
N ILE A 141 7.45 -27.08 3.62
CA ILE A 141 7.25 -28.47 3.15
C ILE A 141 5.78 -28.58 2.65
N PRO A 142 5.48 -29.31 1.54
CA PRO A 142 4.15 -29.32 0.93
C PRO A 142 3.03 -29.49 1.97
N SER A 143 2.07 -28.56 1.93
CA SER A 143 1.05 -28.30 2.95
C SER A 143 0.37 -29.57 3.49
N ARG A 144 0.25 -29.66 4.83
CA ARG A 144 -0.53 -30.71 5.52
C ARG A 144 -2.05 -30.49 5.42
N ASP A 145 -2.48 -29.37 4.86
CA ASP A 145 -3.86 -28.98 4.61
C ASP A 145 -3.93 -28.30 3.24
N ASN A 146 -4.89 -28.67 2.40
CA ASN A 146 -5.02 -28.27 0.99
C ASN A 146 -5.35 -26.75 0.80
N SER A 147 -4.69 -25.85 1.53
CA SER A 147 -4.81 -24.42 1.34
C SER A 147 -4.24 -24.05 -0.03
N LEU A 148 -5.10 -23.51 -0.89
CA LEU A 148 -4.72 -23.08 -2.23
C LEU A 148 -4.22 -21.64 -2.13
N THR A 149 -2.96 -21.41 -2.45
CA THR A 149 -2.50 -20.07 -2.84
C THR A 149 -3.36 -19.62 -4.02
N PRO A 150 -4.09 -18.49 -3.92
CA PRO A 150 -4.88 -18.01 -5.04
C PRO A 150 -4.00 -17.83 -6.28
N THR A 151 -4.32 -18.52 -7.37
CA THR A 151 -3.76 -18.21 -8.69
C THR A 151 -4.07 -16.74 -9.00
N PRO A 152 -3.14 -15.98 -9.61
CA PRO A 152 -3.46 -14.64 -10.10
C PRO A 152 -4.77 -14.70 -10.86
N ALA A 153 -5.72 -13.82 -10.53
CA ALA A 153 -6.95 -13.73 -11.29
C ALA A 153 -6.57 -13.60 -12.78
N SER A 154 -6.90 -14.61 -13.58
CA SER A 154 -6.88 -14.47 -15.02
C SER A 154 -7.79 -13.30 -15.33
N TYR A 155 -7.22 -12.20 -15.79
CA TYR A 155 -8.00 -11.22 -16.54
C TYR A 155 -8.51 -11.96 -17.77
N THR A 156 -9.72 -12.50 -17.70
CA THR A 156 -10.46 -12.87 -18.89
C THR A 156 -10.72 -11.55 -19.61
N GLU A 157 -10.12 -11.38 -20.79
CA GLU A 157 -10.52 -10.38 -21.76
C GLU A 157 -11.94 -10.66 -22.25
N GLU A 158 -12.93 -10.49 -21.38
CA GLU A 158 -14.32 -10.34 -21.79
C GLU A 158 -14.77 -8.96 -21.32
N CYS A 159 -14.35 -7.99 -22.11
CA CYS A 159 -14.91 -6.66 -22.13
C CYS A 159 -16.27 -6.73 -22.83
N GLU A 160 -17.35 -6.87 -22.06
CA GLU A 160 -18.63 -6.30 -22.48
C GLU A 160 -19.02 -5.17 -21.53
N THR A 161 -18.95 -3.98 -22.09
CA THR A 161 -19.31 -2.72 -21.46
C THR A 161 -20.83 -2.66 -21.33
N THR A 162 -21.38 -2.84 -20.14
CA THR A 162 -22.72 -2.32 -19.80
C THR A 162 -22.60 -1.11 -18.89
N ALA A 163 -22.04 -0.03 -19.44
CA ALA A 163 -22.25 1.31 -18.93
C ALA A 163 -23.58 1.83 -19.49
N VAL A 164 -24.68 1.52 -18.81
CA VAL A 164 -25.98 2.14 -19.12
C VAL A 164 -26.05 3.49 -18.42
N GLY A 165 -25.83 4.54 -19.21
CA GLY A 165 -26.66 5.75 -19.19
C GLY A 165 -26.38 6.82 -18.13
N TYR A 166 -25.48 7.75 -18.45
CA TYR A 166 -25.69 9.18 -18.16
C TYR A 166 -25.21 10.00 -19.37
N HIS A 167 -26.13 10.27 -20.29
CA HIS A 167 -25.95 11.26 -21.35
C HIS A 167 -26.05 12.67 -20.75
N ALA A 168 -24.93 13.37 -20.66
CA ALA A 168 -24.93 14.83 -20.63
C ALA A 168 -25.00 15.33 -22.08
N LYS A 169 -26.11 16.00 -22.44
CA LYS A 169 -26.27 16.68 -23.72
C LYS A 169 -25.41 17.95 -23.71
N GLU A 170 -24.28 17.94 -24.40
CA GLU A 170 -23.64 19.17 -24.88
C GLU A 170 -24.37 19.62 -26.16
N ARG A 171 -25.03 20.77 -26.10
CA ARG A 171 -25.49 21.51 -27.28
C ARG A 171 -24.40 22.52 -27.63
N LEU A 172 -23.74 22.29 -28.75
CA LEU A 172 -23.01 23.33 -29.49
C LEU A 172 -24.04 24.19 -30.25
N THR A 173 -23.91 25.50 -30.16
CA THR A 173 -24.35 26.42 -31.22
C THR A 173 -23.24 27.43 -31.43
N GLU A 174 -22.65 27.39 -32.62
CA GLU A 174 -21.81 28.44 -33.18
C GLU A 174 -22.64 29.70 -33.42
N GLU A 175 -22.06 30.88 -33.15
CA GLU A 175 -21.97 31.97 -34.14
C GLU A 175 -21.03 33.07 -33.64
N GLN A 176 -20.13 33.49 -34.52
CA GLN A 176 -19.20 34.61 -34.34
C GLN A 176 -19.79 35.93 -34.88
N LEU A 177 -19.24 37.03 -34.35
CA LEU A 177 -19.10 38.38 -34.96
C LEU A 177 -20.35 39.28 -35.06
N THR A 178 -20.37 40.39 -34.30
CA THR A 178 -19.97 41.74 -34.79
C THR A 178 -20.24 42.86 -33.76
N SER A 179 -19.19 43.66 -33.53
CA SER A 179 -19.14 45.13 -33.42
C SER A 179 -20.24 45.96 -32.71
N SER A 180 -19.74 46.83 -31.82
CA SER A 180 -20.19 48.21 -31.50
C SER A 180 -21.33 48.41 -30.50
N GLY A 181 -21.11 49.32 -29.55
CA GLY A 181 -22.20 50.04 -28.87
C GLY A 181 -22.26 49.92 -27.35
N ASP A 182 -21.34 50.60 -26.67
CA ASP A 182 -21.64 51.66 -25.69
C ASP A 182 -22.58 51.42 -24.46
N ILE A 183 -22.15 52.04 -23.36
CA ILE A 183 -22.85 52.56 -22.17
C ILE A 183 -23.40 51.64 -21.04
N ASN A 184 -22.79 51.87 -19.87
CA ASN A 184 -23.37 52.09 -18.53
C ASN A 184 -23.99 50.95 -17.70
N SER A 185 -23.37 50.81 -16.51
CA SER A 185 -23.98 50.95 -15.17
C SER A 185 -24.21 49.70 -14.31
N HIS A 186 -23.72 49.83 -13.06
CA HIS A 186 -24.23 49.29 -11.80
C HIS A 186 -24.00 47.78 -11.51
N LEU A 187 -23.10 47.42 -10.58
CA LEU A 187 -23.18 47.44 -9.10
C LEU A 187 -23.67 46.09 -8.50
N ARG A 188 -22.86 45.59 -7.56
CA ARG A 188 -23.15 44.64 -6.44
C ARG A 188 -23.21 43.15 -6.80
N SER A 189 -22.32 42.29 -6.28
CA SER A 189 -22.06 41.87 -4.88
C SER A 189 -22.95 40.71 -4.39
N PHE A 190 -22.33 39.86 -3.56
CA PHE A 190 -22.80 38.69 -2.80
C PHE A 190 -22.69 37.36 -3.56
N LYS A 191 -21.77 36.43 -3.26
CA LYS A 191 -21.33 35.84 -1.97
C LYS A 191 -22.51 35.34 -1.12
N ILE A 192 -22.81 34.05 -1.25
CA ILE A 192 -22.77 33.06 -0.16
C ILE A 192 -22.02 31.84 -0.71
#